data_AF-A0A357KRW2-F1
#
_entry.id   AF-A0A357KRW2-F1
#
_cell.length_a   1.000
_cell.length_b   1.000
_cell.length_c   1.000
_cell.angle_alpha   90.00
_cell.angle_beta   90.00
_cell.angle_gamma   90.00
#
_symmetry.space_group_name_H-M   'P 1'
#
loop_
_entity.id
_entity.type
_entity.pdbx_description
1 polymer ?
#
loop_
_entity_poly.entity_id
_entity_poly.type
_entity_poly.pdbx_seq_one_letter_code
_entity_poly.pdbx_strand_id
1 'polypeptide(L)' 'MSEFLNALSQYPFLQSAVIAGLLASIGCGITGSFVVVKRIVFLAGGIAHTVLAGLGAALYFGFHPLLGALVTAILAA' A
#
# COMPACT_ATOMS: atom_id res chain seq x y z
N MET A 1 -7.33 23.46 14.89
CA MET A 1 -7.81 22.07 15.04
C MET A 1 -9.23 21.90 14.51
N SER A 2 -10.15 22.82 14.85
CA SER A 2 -11.53 22.86 14.33
C SER A 2 -11.60 22.87 12.80
N GLU A 3 -10.77 23.68 12.14
CA GLU A 3 -10.71 23.77 10.67
C GLU A 3 -10.40 22.43 9.99
N PHE A 4 -9.51 21.63 10.57
CA PHE A 4 -9.16 20.31 10.05
C PHE A 4 -10.32 19.32 10.20
N LEU A 5 -10.97 19.30 11.38
CA LEU A 5 -12.13 18.46 11.63
C LEU A 5 -13.30 18.82 10.70
N ASN A 6 -13.47 20.11 10.41
CA ASN A 6 -14.48 20.59 9.48
C ASN A 6 -14.17 20.15 8.04
N ALA A 7 -12.90 20.29 7.61
CA ALA A 7 -12.44 19.79 6.32
C ALA A 7 -12.63 18.26 6.19
N LEU A 8 -12.38 17.50 7.26
CA LEU A 8 -12.58 16.06 7.27
C LEU A 8 -14.06 15.67 7.09
N SER A 9 -14.98 16.48 7.63
CA SER A 9 -16.43 16.25 7.44
C SER A 9 -16.93 16.72 6.07
N GLN A 10 -16.30 17.73 5.45
CA GLN A 10 -16.75 18.29 4.17
C GLN A 10 -16.19 17.57 2.93
N TYR A 11 -14.96 17.07 2.99
CA TYR A 11 -14.28 16.51 1.81
C TYR A 11 -14.36 14.98 1.77
N PRO A 12 -15.10 14.36 0.82
CA PRO A 12 -15.25 12.91 0.74
C PRO A 12 -13.94 12.18 0.42
N PHE A 13 -13.01 12.84 -0.28
CA PHE A 13 -11.65 12.33 -0.47
C PHE A 13 -10.92 12.13 0.85
N LEU A 14 -11.04 13.09 1.77
CA LEU A 14 -10.37 13.06 3.08
C LEU A 14 -10.95 11.94 3.95
N GLN A 15 -12.27 11.75 3.91
CA GLN A 15 -12.95 10.62 4.57
C GLN A 15 -12.47 9.27 4.01
N SER A 16 -12.41 9.16 2.69
CA SER A 16 -11.94 7.95 2.00
C SER A 16 -10.47 7.65 2.33
N ALA A 17 -9.62 8.68 2.41
CA ALA A 17 -8.22 8.53 2.80
C ALA A 17 -8.07 8.02 4.23
N VAL A 18 -8.87 8.52 5.18
CA VAL A 18 -8.86 8.03 6.56
C VAL A 18 -9.34 6.59 6.66
N ILE A 19 -10.44 6.24 5.98
CA ILE A 19 -10.96 4.87 5.96
C ILE A 19 -9.94 3.92 5.31
N ALA A 20 -9.37 4.30 4.16
CA ALA A 20 -8.33 3.53 3.48
C ALA A 20 -7.08 3.36 4.35
N GLY A 21 -6.64 4.42 5.04
CA GLY A 21 -5.50 4.35 5.97
C GLY A 21 -5.76 3.43 7.16
N LEU A 22 -6.95 3.49 7.75
CA LEU A 22 -7.36 2.59 8.84
C LEU A 22 -7.37 1.14 8.37
N LEU A 23 -8.00 0.85 7.23
CA LEU A 23 -8.02 -0.50 6.65
C LEU A 23 -6.61 -1.00 6.32
N ALA A 24 -5.77 -0.16 5.72
CA ALA A 24 -4.39 -0.49 5.39
C ALA A 24 -3.55 -0.77 6.66
N SER A 25 -3.78 -0.03 7.75
CA SER A 25 -3.02 -0.19 8.99
C SER A 25 -3.20 -1.57 9.64
N ILE A 26 -4.39 -2.17 9.52
CA ILE A 26 -4.65 -3.52 10.02
C ILE A 26 -3.76 -4.54 9.29
N GLY A 27 -3.77 -4.49 7.96
CA GLY A 27 -2.95 -5.37 7.12
C GLY A 27 -1.45 -5.18 7.36
N CYS A 28 -0.99 -3.92 7.33
CA CYS A 28 0.41 -3.55 7.55
C CYS A 28 0.90 -3.87 8.96
N GLY A 29 0.06 -3.73 9.98
CA GLY A 29 0.41 -4.07 11.36
C GLY A 29 0.67 -5.56 11.54
N ILE A 30 -0.24 -6.40 11.04
CA ILE A 30 -0.12 -7.87 11.13
C ILE A 30 1.09 -8.37 10.33
N THR A 31 1.22 -7.94 9.06
CA THR A 31 2.35 -8.35 8.22
C THR A 31 3.69 -7.81 8.73
N GLY A 32 3.73 -6.57 9.23
CA GLY A 32 4.93 -5.96 9.79
C GLY A 32 5.47 -6.73 10.99
N SER A 33 4.61 -7.07 11.96
CA SER A 33 5.02 -7.90 13.12
C SER A 33 5.53 -9.26 12.68
N PHE A 34 4.88 -9.91 11.71
CA PHE A 34 5.32 -11.20 11.16
C PHE A 34 6.71 -11.11 10.49
N VAL A 35 6.92 -10.12 9.63
CA VAL A 35 8.17 -9.88 8.90
C VAL A 35 9.34 -9.68 9.87
N VAL A 36 9.12 -8.94 10.96
CA VAL A 36 10.14 -8.69 12.00
C VAL A 36 10.51 -9.97 12.74
N VAL A 37 9.51 -10.74 13.21
CA VAL A 37 9.75 -12.00 13.95
C VAL A 37 10.47 -13.03 13.08
N LYS A 38 10.12 -13.11 11.79
CA LYS A 38 10.76 -14.01 10.82
C LYS A 38 12.13 -13.52 10.32
N ARG A 39 12.56 -12.31 10.70
CA ARG A 39 13.81 -11.67 10.24
C ARG A 39 13.94 -11.59 8.71
N ILE A 40 12.81 -11.42 8.00
CA ILE A 40 12.75 -11.32 6.53
C ILE A 40 12.56 -9.87 6.05
N VAL A 41 12.97 -8.88 6.85
CA VAL A 41 12.77 -7.43 6.56
C VAL A 41 13.39 -7.03 5.23
N PHE A 42 14.61 -7.51 4.92
CA PHE A 42 15.28 -7.19 3.66
C PHE A 42 14.54 -7.74 2.44
N LEU A 43 14.06 -8.98 2.52
CA LEU A 43 13.24 -9.61 1.48
C LEU A 43 11.93 -8.84 1.26
N ALA A 44 11.21 -8.54 2.34
CA ALA A 44 9.97 -7.76 2.29
C ALA A 44 10.18 -6.36 1.69
N GLY A 45 11.30 -5.70 2.02
CA GLY A 45 11.68 -4.41 1.43
C GLY A 45 11.98 -4.51 -0.08
N GLY A 46 12.67 -5.57 -0.52
CA GLY A 46 12.91 -5.83 -1.95
C GLY A 46 11.62 -6.08 -2.73
N ILE A 47 10.70 -6.87 -2.17
CA ILE A 47 9.37 -7.10 -2.77
C ILE A 47 8.60 -5.76 -2.87
N ALA A 48 8.61 -4.92 -1.83
CA ALA A 48 7.90 -3.63 -1.87
C ALA A 48 8.42 -2.70 -2.99
N HIS A 49 9.73 -2.65 -3.23
CA HIS A 49 10.32 -1.79 -4.26
C HIS A 49 10.02 -2.29 -5.69
N THR A 50 10.02 -3.61 -5.88
CA THR A 50 9.68 -4.23 -7.17
C THR A 50 8.19 -4.15 -7.48
N VAL A 51 7.33 -4.17 -6.47
CA VAL A 51 5.89 -3.91 -6.59
C VAL A 51 5.62 -2.50 -7.13
N LEU A 52 6.29 -1.48 -6.59
CA LEU A 52 6.18 -0.10 -7.10
C LEU A 52 6.59 0.00 -8.58
N ALA A 53 7.68 -0.67 -8.98
CA ALA A 53 8.11 -0.72 -10.37
C ALA A 53 7.06 -1.42 -11.28
N GLY A 54 6.48 -2.54 -10.83
CA GLY A 54 5.42 -3.25 -11.55
C GLY A 54 4.13 -2.44 -11.70
N LEU A 55 3.76 -1.68 -10.68
CA LEU A 55 2.61 -0.79 -10.68
C LEU A 55 2.78 0.34 -11.71
N GLY A 56 3.98 0.94 -11.77
CA GLY A 56 4.35 1.95 -12.76
C GLY A 56 4.40 1.38 -14.19
N ALA A 57 4.96 0.18 -14.38
CA ALA A 57 4.99 -0.49 -15.67
C ALA A 57 3.57 -0.81 -16.17
N ALA A 58 2.70 -1.36 -15.31
CA ALA A 58 1.31 -1.63 -15.69
C ALA A 58 0.56 -0.35 -16.09
N LEU A 59 0.73 0.74 -15.33
CA LEU A 59 0.17 2.04 -15.68
C LEU A 59 0.68 2.55 -17.04
N TYR A 60 1.98 2.41 -17.32
CA TYR A 60 2.58 2.84 -18.58
C TYR A 60 2.00 2.09 -19.79
N PHE A 61 1.76 0.80 -19.66
CA PHE A 61 1.17 -0.03 -20.71
C PHE A 61 -0.37 0.00 -20.73
N GLY A 62 -1.02 0.78 -19.85
CA GLY A 62 -2.48 0.89 -19.78
C GLY A 62 -3.18 -0.30 -19.12
N PHE A 63 -2.44 -1.17 -18.41
CA PHE A 63 -2.99 -2.28 -17.65
C PHE A 63 -3.45 -1.87 -16.25
N HIS A 64 -4.24 -2.74 -15.62
CA HIS A 64 -4.70 -2.53 -14.25
C HIS A 64 -3.52 -2.53 -13.26
N PRO A 65 -3.32 -1.48 -12.45
CA PRO A 65 -2.14 -1.34 -11.59
C PRO A 65 -1.96 -2.50 -10.60
N LEU A 66 -3.08 -3.01 -10.08
CA LEU A 66 -3.09 -4.14 -9.15
C LEU A 66 -2.52 -5.42 -9.78
N LEU A 67 -2.73 -5.64 -11.08
CA LEU A 67 -2.18 -6.80 -11.79
C LEU A 67 -0.66 -6.68 -11.91
N GLY A 68 -0.16 -5.49 -12.27
CA GLY A 68 1.28 -5.22 -12.34
C GLY A 68 1.96 -5.44 -10.99
N ALA A 69 1.37 -4.91 -9.93
CA ALA A 69 1.82 -5.09 -8.55
C ALA A 69 1.87 -6.57 -8.14
N LEU A 70 0.82 -7.33 -8.46
CA LEU A 70 0.70 -8.74 -8.06
C LEU A 70 1.70 -9.63 -8.82
N VAL A 71 1.86 -9.42 -10.13
CA VAL A 71 2.81 -10.19 -10.95
C VAL A 71 4.24 -9.93 -10.47
N THR A 72 4.64 -8.69 -10.24
CA THR A 72 6.01 -8.41 -9.77
C THR A 72 6.24 -8.84 -8.32
N ALA A 73 5.22 -8.79 -7.46
CA ALA A 73 5.32 -9.35 -6.11
C ALA A 73 5.64 -10.85 -6.13
N ILE A 74 4.94 -11.63 -6.97
CA ILE A 74 5.12 -13.08 -7.07
C ILE A 74 6.48 -13.42 -7.69
N LEU A 75 6.93 -12.66 -8.69
CA LEU A 75 8.24 -12.87 -9.32
C LEU A 75 9.41 -12.52 -8.39
N ALA A 76 9.21 -11.62 -7.43
CA ALA A 76 10.24 -11.20 -6.48
C ALA A 76 10.31 -12.07 -5.21
N ALA A 77 9.26 -12.85 -4.92
CA ALA A 77 9.15 -13.74 -3.77
C ALA A 77 9.92 -15.05 -3.98
#